data_AF-A0A7C2E0T3-F1
#
_entry.id   AF-A0A7C2E0T3-F1
#
_cell.length_a   1.000
_cell.length_b   1.000
_cell.length_c   1.000
_cell.angle_alpha   90.00
_cell.angle_beta   90.00
_cell.angle_gamma   90.00
#
_symmetry.space_group_name_H-M   'P 1'
#
loop_
_entity.id
_entity.type
_entity.pdbx_description
1 polymer ?
#
loop_
_entity_poly.entity_id
_entity_poly.type
_entity_poly.pdbx_seq_one_letter_code
_entity_poly.pdbx_strand_id
1 'polypeptide(L)' 'MGQKVHPYGFRLGVIYDWKSRWFATRDYANLLQEDLAI' A
#
# COMPACT_ATOMS: atom_id res chain seq x y z
N MET A 1 23.47 14.33 -7.57
CA MET A 1 22.49 14.15 -6.47
C MET A 1 21.58 12.99 -6.86
N GLY A 2 21.57 11.90 -6.07
CA GLY A 2 20.83 10.68 -6.42
C GLY A 2 19.39 10.71 -5.89
N GLN A 3 18.45 10.26 -6.71
CA GLN A 3 17.06 10.07 -6.30
C GLN A 3 17.01 8.88 -5.31
N LYS A 4 16.75 9.17 -4.03
CA LYS A 4 16.65 8.15 -2.98
C LYS A 4 15.20 7.66 -2.87
N VAL A 5 15.03 6.35 -2.89
CA VAL A 5 13.73 5.68 -2.74
C VAL A 5 13.27 5.74 -1.29
N HIS A 6 11.95 5.79 -1.07
CA HIS A 6 11.39 5.77 0.29
C HIS A 6 11.72 4.44 0.99
N PRO A 7 12.38 4.45 2.17
CA PRO A 7 12.90 3.24 2.81
C PRO A 7 11.82 2.21 3.22
N TYR A 8 10.60 2.69 3.49
CA TYR A 8 9.46 1.83 3.80
C TYR A 8 8.96 1.07 2.57
N GLY A 9 8.72 1.78 1.44
CA GLY A 9 8.30 1.15 0.19
C GLY A 9 9.34 0.20 -0.38
N PHE A 10 10.64 0.54 -0.23
CA PHE A 10 11.74 -0.33 -0.62
C PHE A 10 11.77 -1.67 0.13
N ARG A 11 11.16 -1.73 1.33
CA ARG A 11 11.19 -2.90 2.23
C ARG A 11 9.82 -3.52 2.48
N LEU A 12 8.80 -3.01 1.79
CA LEU A 12 7.45 -3.53 1.83
C LEU A 12 7.43 -4.92 1.19
N GLY A 13 6.92 -5.92 1.91
CA GLY A 13 6.93 -7.33 1.51
C GLY A 13 8.21 -8.11 1.86
N VAL A 14 9.26 -7.45 2.38
CA VAL A 14 10.48 -8.12 2.89
C VAL A 14 10.48 -8.14 4.42
N ILE A 15 10.41 -6.96 5.04
CA ILE A 15 10.36 -6.82 6.50
C ILE A 15 9.10 -6.11 7.00
N TYR A 16 8.42 -5.35 6.14
CA TYR A 16 7.20 -4.64 6.49
C TYR A 16 6.00 -5.23 5.78
N ASP A 17 4.93 -5.43 6.52
CA ASP A 17 3.64 -5.84 5.99
C ASP A 17 2.86 -4.66 5.38
N TRP A 18 1.89 -5.01 4.55
CA TRP A 18 0.88 -4.08 4.02
C TRP A 18 0.03 -3.54 5.17
N LYS A 19 -0.22 -2.22 5.16
CA LYS A 19 -1.12 -1.58 6.14
C LYS A 19 -2.57 -2.01 5.95
N SER A 20 -2.98 -2.19 4.70
CA SER A 20 -4.33 -2.61 4.32
C SER A 20 -4.26 -4.03 3.79
N ARG A 21 -4.92 -4.97 4.48
CA ARG A 21 -4.89 -6.41 4.18
C ARG A 21 -6.26 -6.90 3.77
N TRP A 22 -6.61 -6.74 2.50
CA TRP A 22 -7.85 -7.23 1.92
C TRP A 22 -7.64 -7.61 0.44
N PHE A 23 -8.53 -8.43 -0.10
CA PHE A 23 -8.50 -8.88 -1.49
C PHE A 23 -9.87 -8.63 -2.13
N ALA A 24 -9.90 -7.95 -3.27
CA ALA A 24 -11.13 -7.72 -4.03
C ALA A 24 -10.88 -7.82 -5.52
N THR A 25 -11.83 -8.38 -6.25
CA THR A 25 -11.76 -8.60 -7.70
C THR A 25 -12.49 -7.52 -8.50
N ARG A 26 -13.71 -7.13 -8.09
CA ARG A 26 -14.50 -6.06 -8.75
C ARG A 26 -14.58 -4.78 -7.92
N ASP A 27 -14.54 -4.89 -6.60
CA ASP A 27 -14.78 -3.77 -5.68
C ASP A 27 -13.50 -3.09 -5.16
N TYR A 28 -12.37 -3.31 -5.83
CA TYR A 28 -11.08 -2.73 -5.42
C TYR A 28 -11.12 -1.20 -5.30
N ALA A 29 -11.76 -0.53 -6.26
CA ALA A 29 -11.84 0.93 -6.26
C ALA A 29 -12.64 1.47 -5.07
N ASN A 30 -13.73 0.80 -4.69
CA ASN A 30 -14.58 1.23 -3.57
C ASN A 30 -13.86 1.03 -2.23
N LEU A 31 -13.23 -0.12 -2.03
CA LEU A 31 -12.45 -0.41 -0.82
C LEU A 31 -11.24 0.51 -0.66
N LEU A 32 -10.60 0.90 -1.78
CA LEU A 32 -9.52 1.88 -1.75
C LEU A 32 -10.02 3.28 -1.40
N GLN A 33 -11.21 3.68 -1.87
CA GLN A 33 -11.80 4.97 -1.50
C GLN A 33 -12.17 5.03 -0.02
N GLU A 34 -12.70 3.95 0.54
CA GLU A 34 -12.96 3.84 1.98
C GLU A 34 -11.67 3.95 2.79
N ASP A 35 -10.59 3.28 2.38
CA ASP A 35 -9.29 3.31 3.06
C ASP A 35 -8.60 4.69 2.99
N LEU A 36 -8.90 5.51 1.97
CA LEU A 36 -8.39 6.88 1.84
C LEU A 36 -9.23 7.93 2.59
N ALA A 37 -10.50 7.63 2.85
CA ALA A 37 -11.44 8.54 3.50
C ALA A 37 -11.38 8.50 5.04
N ILE A 38 -10.75 7.46 5.60
CA ILE A 38 -10.48 7.27 7.04
C ILE A 38 -9.19 7.99 7.44
#